data_AF-A0A9D5J315-F1
#
_entry.id   AF-A0A9D5J315-F1
#
_cell.length_a   1.000
_cell.length_b   1.000
_cell.length_c   1.000
_cell.angle_alpha   90.00
_cell.angle_beta   90.00
_cell.angle_gamma   90.00
#
_symmetry.space_group_name_H-M   'P 1'
#
loop_
_entity.id
_entity.type
_entity.pdbx_description
1 polymer ?
#
loop_
_entity_poly.entity_id
_entity_poly.type
_entity_poly.pdbx_seq_one_letter_code
_entity_poly.pdbx_strand_id
1 'polypeptide(L)'
;GLEKSMMVGIGGDVRPLKQQVDFWKSVLPEATWVSHSHAFVRKMGDVPVGYATTVWMAATAPDPEIGRIYGWRRDEHPNKPKGQAFAHYNRDMVFGHLLTENRLLAERNITGNQVGFGRNGADFWPVFKDHKGRRTGMLANRYPESNWAQLSVKTCLLAPGPEGAISTVRWEMMVESVQECEARIAIEKVLLDKSRRAKLGEEDAGKLQTMLDERTRACAWGWQNAGWLVSSGWQDRTARLFAAAGTVANTPAGK
;
A
#
# COMPACT_ATOMS: atom_id res chain seq x y z
N GLY A 1 22.04 -10.76 11.13
CA GLY A 1 21.64 -10.19 9.82
C GLY A 1 20.14 -10.11 9.61
N LEU A 2 19.39 -11.17 9.97
CA LEU A 2 17.93 -11.22 9.90
C LEU A 2 17.24 -11.11 11.27
N GLU A 3 18.00 -11.01 12.38
CA GLU A 3 17.46 -11.19 13.74
C GLU A 3 16.25 -10.29 14.05
N LYS A 4 16.21 -9.06 13.48
CA LYS A 4 15.15 -8.07 13.73
C LYS A 4 14.15 -7.88 12.59
N SER A 5 14.33 -8.56 11.47
CA SER A 5 13.49 -8.39 10.27
C SER A 5 12.77 -9.66 9.86
N MET A 6 13.14 -10.81 10.42
CA MET A 6 12.49 -12.07 10.13
C MET A 6 11.04 -12.09 10.64
N MET A 7 10.14 -12.55 9.77
CA MET A 7 8.75 -12.82 10.12
C MET A 7 8.37 -14.23 9.70
N VAL A 8 7.47 -14.85 10.45
CA VAL A 8 7.11 -16.26 10.29
C VAL A 8 5.70 -16.40 9.72
N GLY A 9 5.59 -17.35 8.78
CA GLY A 9 4.34 -17.85 8.24
C GLY A 9 3.50 -16.77 7.56
N ILE A 10 2.26 -17.12 7.21
CA ILE A 10 1.22 -16.16 6.82
C ILE A 10 -0.10 -16.67 7.40
N GLY A 11 -0.62 -15.99 8.45
CA GLY A 11 -1.89 -16.35 9.04
C GLY A 11 -3.08 -15.77 8.26
N GLY A 12 -3.93 -16.66 7.74
CA GLY A 12 -5.21 -16.37 7.08
C GLY A 12 -6.34 -16.05 8.05
N ASP A 13 -7.59 -15.92 7.57
CA ASP A 13 -8.77 -15.82 8.44
C ASP A 13 -8.88 -17.00 9.41
N VAL A 14 -8.55 -18.19 8.90
CA VAL A 14 -8.30 -19.38 9.72
C VAL A 14 -6.91 -19.22 10.32
N ARG A 15 -6.86 -18.98 11.63
CA ARG A 15 -5.62 -18.76 12.36
C ARG A 15 -4.84 -20.07 12.49
N PRO A 16 -3.49 -20.01 12.54
CA PRO A 16 -2.70 -21.18 12.89
C PRO A 16 -3.12 -21.71 14.27
N LEU A 17 -3.01 -23.02 14.44
CA LEU A 17 -3.27 -23.67 15.72
C LEU A 17 -2.26 -23.18 16.77
N LYS A 18 -2.66 -23.16 18.05
CA LYS A 18 -1.78 -22.74 19.15
C LYS A 18 -0.45 -23.51 19.13
N GLN A 19 -0.50 -24.82 18.90
CA GLN A 19 0.70 -25.67 18.81
C GLN A 19 1.68 -25.22 17.72
N GLN A 20 1.17 -24.73 16.58
CA GLN A 20 2.01 -24.20 15.50
C GLN A 20 2.63 -22.86 15.88
N VAL A 21 1.87 -21.98 16.54
CA VAL A 21 2.38 -20.71 17.06
C VAL A 21 3.45 -20.94 18.12
N ASP A 22 3.19 -21.84 19.08
CA ASP A 22 4.11 -22.18 20.16
C ASP A 22 5.41 -22.78 19.63
N PHE A 23 5.32 -23.67 18.62
CA PHE A 23 6.48 -24.25 17.95
C PHE A 23 7.37 -23.17 17.33
N TRP A 24 6.81 -22.26 16.54
CA TRP A 24 7.61 -21.21 15.92
C TRP A 24 8.17 -20.22 16.93
N LYS A 25 7.44 -19.94 18.01
CA LYS A 25 7.92 -19.11 19.11
C LYS A 25 9.13 -19.74 19.83
N SER A 26 9.17 -21.07 19.98
CA SER A 26 10.30 -21.73 20.65
C SER A 26 11.55 -21.76 19.78
N VAL A 27 11.38 -21.89 18.45
CA VAL A 27 12.50 -21.90 17.50
C VAL A 27 13.00 -20.49 17.18
N LEU A 28 12.09 -19.52 17.05
CA LEU A 28 12.34 -18.15 16.61
C LEU A 28 11.68 -17.14 17.56
N PRO A 29 12.15 -17.00 18.81
CA PRO A 29 11.46 -16.22 19.85
C PRO A 29 11.36 -14.72 19.57
N GLU A 30 12.25 -14.17 18.74
CA GLU A 30 12.23 -12.76 18.35
C GLU A 30 11.39 -12.49 17.08
N ALA A 31 11.04 -13.53 16.32
CA ALA A 31 10.33 -13.36 15.07
C ALA A 31 8.85 -13.04 15.29
N THR A 32 8.34 -12.10 14.49
CA THR A 32 6.91 -11.76 14.49
C THR A 32 6.17 -12.54 13.41
N TRP A 33 4.84 -12.55 13.45
CA TRP A 33 4.04 -13.19 12.41
C TRP A 33 3.72 -12.25 11.25
N VAL A 34 3.49 -12.83 10.07
CA VAL A 34 2.73 -12.16 9.01
C VAL A 34 1.26 -12.54 9.09
N SER A 35 0.38 -11.57 8.88
CA SER A 35 -1.05 -11.80 8.72
C SER A 35 -1.56 -11.30 7.37
N HIS A 36 -2.46 -12.08 6.81
CA HIS A 36 -3.31 -11.66 5.72
C HIS A 36 -4.71 -12.18 5.96
N SER A 37 -5.59 -11.30 6.39
CA SER A 37 -6.96 -11.67 6.67
C SER A 37 -7.89 -10.55 6.28
N HIS A 38 -9.17 -10.83 6.32
CA HIS A 38 -10.09 -9.77 6.06
C HIS A 38 -10.11 -8.70 7.16
N ALA A 39 -9.93 -9.10 8.43
CA ALA A 39 -9.76 -8.19 9.57
C ALA A 39 -8.28 -7.85 9.81
N PHE A 40 -8.04 -6.76 10.56
CA PHE A 40 -6.71 -6.40 11.06
C PHE A 40 -6.34 -7.25 12.27
N VAL A 41 -5.12 -7.77 12.29
CA VAL A 41 -4.65 -8.70 13.32
C VAL A 41 -3.40 -8.15 13.97
N ARG A 42 -3.41 -8.07 15.30
CA ARG A 42 -2.26 -7.56 16.07
C ARG A 42 -1.33 -8.66 16.57
N LYS A 43 -1.87 -9.87 16.74
CA LYS A 43 -1.15 -11.03 17.31
C LYS A 43 -1.69 -12.34 16.77
N MET A 44 -0.82 -13.34 16.67
CA MET A 44 -1.15 -14.74 16.46
C MET A 44 -0.89 -15.49 17.77
N GLY A 45 -1.95 -15.91 18.46
CA GLY A 45 -1.84 -16.33 19.85
C GLY A 45 -1.34 -15.18 20.74
N ASP A 46 -0.17 -15.35 21.34
CA ASP A 46 0.54 -14.34 22.13
C ASP A 46 1.74 -13.71 21.40
N VAL A 47 2.02 -14.11 20.16
CA VAL A 47 3.13 -13.57 19.36
C VAL A 47 2.66 -12.37 18.53
N PRO A 48 3.37 -11.23 18.54
CA PRO A 48 3.02 -10.06 17.74
C PRO A 48 3.02 -10.34 16.23
N VAL A 49 2.20 -9.60 15.49
CA VAL A 49 2.23 -9.55 14.02
C VAL A 49 3.03 -8.32 13.59
N GLY A 50 4.12 -8.52 12.83
CA GLY A 50 4.97 -7.44 12.31
C GLY A 50 4.50 -6.88 10.98
N TYR A 51 3.86 -7.70 10.14
CA TYR A 51 3.27 -7.29 8.87
C TYR A 51 1.84 -7.81 8.75
N ALA A 52 0.88 -6.90 8.58
CA ALA A 52 -0.53 -7.23 8.45
C ALA A 52 -1.09 -6.62 7.16
N THR A 53 -1.66 -7.47 6.31
CA THR A 53 -2.49 -7.05 5.19
C THR A 53 -3.95 -7.31 5.51
N THR A 54 -4.83 -6.33 5.25
CA THR A 54 -6.27 -6.43 5.52
C THR A 54 -7.11 -6.10 4.30
N VAL A 55 -8.31 -6.68 4.22
CA VAL A 55 -9.33 -6.24 3.26
C VAL A 55 -10.16 -5.07 3.82
N TRP A 56 -10.74 -5.20 5.01
CA TRP A 56 -11.81 -4.29 5.45
C TRP A 56 -11.35 -3.16 6.37
N MET A 57 -10.23 -3.33 7.06
CA MET A 57 -9.81 -2.37 8.09
C MET A 57 -8.92 -1.24 7.54
N ALA A 58 -8.62 -1.26 6.24
CA ALA A 58 -7.94 -0.16 5.57
C ALA A 58 -8.91 1.02 5.47
N ALA A 59 -8.49 2.19 5.96
CA ALA A 59 -9.32 3.39 5.90
C ALA A 59 -9.02 4.17 4.63
N THR A 60 -10.05 4.72 4.00
CA THR A 60 -9.87 5.75 2.99
C THR A 60 -9.56 7.08 3.67
N ALA A 61 -8.88 7.98 2.97
CA ALA A 61 -8.73 9.35 3.41
C ALA A 61 -10.11 9.99 3.62
N PRO A 62 -10.36 10.69 4.75
CA PRO A 62 -11.52 11.56 4.87
C PRO A 62 -11.35 12.79 3.96
N ASP A 63 -12.41 13.58 3.78
CA ASP A 63 -12.22 14.91 3.20
C ASP A 63 -11.24 15.72 4.06
N PRO A 64 -10.25 16.43 3.47
CA PRO A 64 -9.30 17.24 4.22
C PRO A 64 -9.90 18.31 5.15
N GLU A 65 -11.14 18.74 4.89
CA GLU A 65 -11.89 19.64 5.79
C GLU A 65 -12.36 18.96 7.08
N ILE A 66 -12.60 17.64 7.03
CA ILE A 66 -12.94 16.83 8.20
C ILE A 66 -11.66 16.43 8.96
N GLY A 67 -10.61 16.07 8.23
CA GLY A 67 -9.33 15.71 8.83
C GLY A 67 -8.30 15.23 7.82
N ARG A 68 -7.07 15.06 8.27
CA ARG A 68 -5.97 14.53 7.46
C ARG A 68 -5.34 13.34 8.17
N ILE A 69 -5.09 12.27 7.42
CA ILE A 69 -4.45 11.06 7.92
C ILE A 69 -3.12 10.89 7.19
N TYR A 70 -2.09 10.51 7.95
CA TYR A 70 -0.73 10.30 7.46
C TYR A 70 -0.34 8.85 7.71
N GLY A 71 -0.70 7.96 6.78
CA GLY A 71 -0.46 6.53 6.88
C GLY A 71 1.01 6.18 7.13
N TRP A 72 1.93 6.95 6.56
CA TRP A 72 3.38 6.81 6.79
C TRP A 72 3.83 7.17 8.21
N ARG A 73 3.05 7.95 8.98
CA ARG A 73 3.27 8.26 10.40
C ARG A 73 2.47 7.35 11.33
N ARG A 74 2.01 6.20 10.84
CA ARG A 74 1.17 5.30 11.65
C ARG A 74 1.84 4.92 12.98
N ASP A 75 3.15 4.71 12.97
CA ASP A 75 3.95 4.41 14.16
C ASP A 75 4.05 5.58 15.14
N GLU A 76 3.60 6.78 14.80
CA GLU A 76 3.53 7.91 15.73
C GLU A 76 2.16 8.00 16.41
N HIS A 77 1.12 7.40 15.83
CA HIS A 77 -0.24 7.46 16.36
C HIS A 77 -0.35 6.72 17.71
N PRO A 78 -0.89 7.32 18.77
CA PRO A 78 -0.89 6.75 20.13
C PRO A 78 -1.67 5.44 20.24
N ASN A 79 -2.80 5.34 19.53
CA ASN A 79 -3.69 4.17 19.57
C ASN A 79 -3.38 3.07 18.53
N LYS A 80 -2.25 3.15 17.81
CA LYS A 80 -1.86 2.15 16.80
C LYS A 80 -0.70 1.30 17.30
N PRO A 81 -0.67 -0.01 16.97
CA PRO A 81 0.48 -0.85 17.28
C PRO A 81 1.74 -0.28 16.63
N LYS A 82 2.80 -0.16 17.43
CA LYS A 82 4.12 0.34 17.00
C LYS A 82 4.90 -0.79 16.34
N GLY A 83 5.64 -0.48 15.26
CA GLY A 83 6.49 -1.46 14.57
C GLY A 83 5.70 -2.52 13.80
N GLN A 84 4.41 -2.28 13.57
CA GLN A 84 3.56 -3.16 12.77
C GLN A 84 3.24 -2.49 11.43
N ALA A 85 3.82 -3.01 10.37
CA ALA A 85 3.51 -2.60 9.01
C ALA A 85 2.07 -3.03 8.65
N PHE A 86 1.18 -2.06 8.57
CA PHE A 86 -0.23 -2.26 8.24
C PHE A 86 -0.52 -1.83 6.80
N ALA A 87 -0.85 -2.79 5.95
CA ALA A 87 -1.10 -2.59 4.54
C ALA A 87 -2.52 -3.00 4.12
N HIS A 88 -3.02 -2.39 3.06
CA HIS A 88 -4.29 -2.80 2.43
C HIS A 88 -4.05 -3.89 1.39
N TYR A 89 -4.87 -4.92 1.42
CA TYR A 89 -5.05 -5.83 0.29
C TYR A 89 -6.32 -5.47 -0.46
N ASN A 90 -6.15 -4.91 -1.66
CA ASN A 90 -7.28 -4.63 -2.54
C ASN A 90 -7.75 -5.91 -3.23
N ARG A 91 -8.63 -6.68 -2.57
CA ARG A 91 -9.12 -7.98 -3.05
C ARG A 91 -9.88 -7.93 -4.38
N ASP A 92 -10.37 -6.74 -4.75
CA ASP A 92 -11.19 -6.50 -5.94
C ASP A 92 -10.32 -6.24 -7.18
N MET A 93 -9.02 -5.94 -6.98
CA MET A 93 -8.07 -5.92 -8.08
C MET A 93 -7.85 -7.34 -8.63
N VAL A 94 -8.14 -7.50 -9.91
CA VAL A 94 -7.95 -8.76 -10.64
C VAL A 94 -7.04 -8.56 -11.86
N PHE A 95 -6.61 -9.65 -12.48
CA PHE A 95 -5.90 -9.60 -13.74
C PHE A 95 -6.77 -8.88 -14.79
N GLY A 96 -6.25 -7.79 -15.36
CA GLY A 96 -6.98 -6.97 -16.33
C GLY A 96 -7.70 -5.75 -15.72
N HIS A 97 -7.56 -5.49 -14.42
CA HIS A 97 -8.14 -4.29 -13.80
C HIS A 97 -7.63 -2.99 -14.45
N LEU A 98 -8.41 -1.91 -14.29
CA LEU A 98 -8.15 -0.59 -14.85
C LEU A 98 -6.75 -0.07 -14.47
N LEU A 99 -6.05 0.55 -15.43
CA LEU A 99 -4.72 1.13 -15.21
C LEU A 99 -4.72 2.20 -14.11
N THR A 100 -5.79 2.98 -14.03
CA THR A 100 -5.98 4.07 -13.06
C THR A 100 -5.92 3.58 -11.62
N GLU A 101 -6.40 2.37 -11.31
CA GLU A 101 -6.31 1.86 -9.95
C GLU A 101 -4.88 1.53 -9.55
N ASN A 102 -4.08 0.97 -10.45
CA ASN A 102 -2.65 0.73 -10.19
C ASN A 102 -1.94 2.06 -9.93
N ARG A 103 -2.35 3.13 -10.63
CA ARG A 103 -1.81 4.48 -10.49
C ARG A 103 -2.18 5.15 -9.16
N LEU A 104 -3.36 4.86 -8.62
CA LEU A 104 -3.84 5.45 -7.37
C LEU A 104 -3.61 4.57 -6.14
N LEU A 105 -3.18 3.31 -6.33
CA LEU A 105 -3.12 2.31 -5.28
C LEU A 105 -2.24 2.74 -4.11
N ALA A 106 -1.04 3.26 -4.38
CA ALA A 106 -0.14 3.66 -3.30
C ALA A 106 -0.73 4.87 -2.55
N GLU A 107 -1.06 5.93 -3.27
CA GLU A 107 -1.47 7.21 -2.67
C GLU A 107 -2.78 7.09 -1.87
N ARG A 108 -3.76 6.32 -2.37
CA ARG A 108 -4.99 6.02 -1.62
C ARG A 108 -4.68 5.40 -0.26
N ASN A 109 -3.62 4.62 -0.17
CA ASN A 109 -3.27 3.92 1.06
C ASN A 109 -2.54 4.80 2.06
N ILE A 110 -1.53 5.55 1.62
CA ILE A 110 -0.78 6.44 2.50
C ILE A 110 -1.60 7.65 2.98
N THR A 111 -2.58 8.11 2.20
CA THR A 111 -3.55 9.12 2.66
C THR A 111 -4.60 8.55 3.61
N GLY A 112 -4.67 7.22 3.70
CA GLY A 112 -5.47 6.48 4.67
C GLY A 112 -4.68 6.14 5.93
N ASN A 113 -5.17 5.14 6.67
CA ASN A 113 -4.60 4.72 7.95
C ASN A 113 -3.51 3.63 7.81
N GLN A 114 -3.08 3.32 6.60
CA GLN A 114 -2.20 2.22 6.27
C GLN A 114 -0.88 2.76 5.70
N VAL A 115 0.22 2.04 5.96
CA VAL A 115 1.55 2.44 5.48
C VAL A 115 1.76 2.10 4.00
N GLY A 116 0.80 1.39 3.38
CA GLY A 116 0.86 1.02 1.97
C GLY A 116 -0.16 -0.06 1.61
N PHE A 117 0.18 -0.83 0.57
CA PHE A 117 -0.60 -1.96 0.09
C PHE A 117 0.26 -3.23 0.06
N GLY A 118 -0.38 -4.39 -0.06
CA GLY A 118 0.33 -5.66 0.01
C GLY A 118 -0.41 -6.80 -0.64
N ARG A 119 0.33 -7.90 -0.83
CA ARG A 119 -0.16 -9.16 -1.39
C ARG A 119 -0.83 -9.04 -2.76
N ASN A 120 -0.32 -8.12 -3.57
CA ASN A 120 -0.56 -8.12 -5.01
C ASN A 120 0.42 -9.06 -5.70
N GLY A 121 -0.05 -9.82 -6.68
CA GLY A 121 0.78 -10.76 -7.42
C GLY A 121 1.66 -10.03 -8.41
N ALA A 122 2.97 -10.27 -8.32
CA ALA A 122 3.93 -9.82 -9.31
C ALA A 122 3.85 -10.71 -10.56
N ASP A 123 4.04 -12.02 -10.38
CA ASP A 123 4.32 -13.01 -11.42
C ASP A 123 3.42 -14.27 -11.34
N PHE A 124 2.30 -14.20 -10.61
CA PHE A 124 1.31 -15.29 -10.55
C PHE A 124 0.50 -15.38 -11.85
N TRP A 125 1.14 -15.70 -12.96
CA TRP A 125 0.56 -15.64 -14.31
C TRP A 125 -0.70 -16.51 -14.47
N PRO A 126 -1.66 -16.08 -15.30
CA PRO A 126 -2.85 -16.88 -15.64
C PRO A 126 -2.49 -17.98 -16.66
N VAL A 127 -1.80 -19.04 -16.21
CA VAL A 127 -1.26 -20.10 -17.09
C VAL A 127 -2.21 -21.28 -17.29
N PHE A 128 -3.24 -21.42 -16.45
CA PHE A 128 -4.19 -22.53 -16.57
C PHE A 128 -5.21 -22.26 -17.65
N LYS A 129 -5.42 -23.24 -18.54
CA LYS A 129 -6.37 -23.19 -19.64
C LYS A 129 -7.51 -24.17 -19.42
N ASP A 130 -8.72 -23.80 -19.82
CA ASP A 130 -9.84 -24.75 -19.91
C ASP A 130 -9.76 -25.62 -21.18
N HIS A 131 -10.72 -26.53 -21.36
CA HIS A 131 -10.81 -27.40 -22.54
C HIS A 131 -10.96 -26.65 -23.87
N LYS A 132 -11.31 -25.35 -23.83
CA LYS A 132 -11.39 -24.46 -25.01
C LYS A 132 -10.13 -23.62 -25.19
N GLY A 133 -9.09 -23.85 -24.38
CA GLY A 133 -7.84 -23.10 -24.42
C GLY A 133 -7.89 -21.72 -23.77
N ARG A 134 -9.01 -21.32 -23.15
CA ARG A 134 -9.16 -20.01 -22.50
C ARG A 134 -8.44 -20.03 -21.16
N ARG A 135 -7.75 -18.94 -20.81
CA ARG A 135 -7.08 -18.81 -19.50
C ARG A 135 -8.13 -18.64 -18.41
N THR A 136 -8.19 -19.56 -17.44
CA THR A 136 -9.24 -19.60 -16.40
C THR A 136 -8.71 -19.55 -14.98
N GLY A 137 -7.39 -19.69 -14.76
CA GLY A 137 -6.82 -19.73 -13.42
C GLY A 137 -5.46 -19.06 -13.31
N MET A 138 -5.20 -18.47 -12.14
CA MET A 138 -3.92 -17.87 -11.74
C MET A 138 -3.00 -18.94 -11.15
N LEU A 139 -1.68 -18.80 -11.35
CA LEU A 139 -0.68 -19.69 -10.74
C LEU A 139 -0.83 -19.78 -9.21
N ALA A 140 -1.24 -18.68 -8.56
CA ALA A 140 -1.50 -18.64 -7.11
C ALA A 140 -2.56 -19.66 -6.64
N ASN A 141 -3.48 -20.08 -7.51
CA ASN A 141 -4.55 -21.02 -7.21
C ASN A 141 -4.31 -22.40 -7.86
N ARG A 142 -3.05 -22.77 -8.11
CA ARG A 142 -2.69 -24.06 -8.74
C ARG A 142 -3.19 -25.26 -7.94
N TYR A 143 -3.05 -25.21 -6.62
CA TYR A 143 -3.37 -26.32 -5.73
C TYR A 143 -4.65 -25.99 -4.95
N PRO A 144 -5.54 -26.96 -4.70
CA PRO A 144 -6.72 -26.74 -3.85
C PRO A 144 -6.37 -26.10 -2.51
N GLU A 145 -5.24 -26.49 -1.90
CA GLU A 145 -4.72 -25.98 -0.63
C GLU A 145 -4.20 -24.55 -0.72
N SER A 146 -3.84 -24.07 -1.92
CA SER A 146 -3.42 -22.68 -2.14
C SER A 146 -4.60 -21.74 -2.41
N ASN A 147 -5.83 -22.26 -2.49
CA ASN A 147 -7.03 -21.46 -2.65
C ASN A 147 -7.42 -20.78 -1.33
N TRP A 148 -7.31 -19.46 -1.29
CA TRP A 148 -7.67 -18.63 -0.14
C TRP A 148 -8.99 -17.89 -0.37
N ALA A 149 -9.79 -18.34 -1.33
CA ALA A 149 -11.07 -17.77 -1.71
C ALA A 149 -11.01 -16.25 -1.95
N GLN A 150 -11.63 -15.45 -1.08
CA GLN A 150 -11.62 -13.99 -1.18
C GLN A 150 -10.25 -13.36 -0.91
N LEU A 151 -9.32 -14.12 -0.33
CA LEU A 151 -7.94 -13.74 -0.03
C LEU A 151 -6.92 -14.35 -1.02
N SER A 152 -7.39 -15.05 -2.06
CA SER A 152 -6.53 -15.50 -3.15
C SER A 152 -5.94 -14.32 -3.90
N VAL A 153 -4.66 -14.40 -4.27
CA VAL A 153 -3.99 -13.42 -5.12
C VAL A 153 -4.55 -13.51 -6.54
N LYS A 154 -5.16 -12.42 -7.02
CA LYS A 154 -5.83 -12.37 -8.32
C LYS A 154 -5.14 -11.46 -9.34
N THR A 155 -4.04 -10.83 -8.97
CA THR A 155 -3.29 -9.91 -9.82
C THR A 155 -2.00 -10.54 -10.36
N CYS A 156 -1.52 -9.99 -11.47
CA CYS A 156 -0.20 -10.27 -12.02
C CYS A 156 0.29 -8.98 -12.71
N LEU A 157 1.20 -8.29 -12.05
CA LEU A 157 1.69 -6.97 -12.48
C LEU A 157 2.80 -7.07 -13.52
N LEU A 158 3.54 -8.18 -13.54
CA LEU A 158 4.60 -8.48 -14.50
C LEU A 158 4.08 -9.41 -15.60
N ALA A 159 4.74 -9.40 -16.75
CA ALA A 159 4.50 -10.35 -17.83
C ALA A 159 5.65 -11.37 -17.92
N PRO A 160 5.40 -12.59 -18.44
CA PRO A 160 6.48 -13.53 -18.73
C PRO A 160 7.26 -13.05 -19.97
N GLY A 161 8.59 -12.93 -19.84
CA GLY A 161 9.53 -12.73 -20.93
C GLY A 161 10.42 -13.97 -21.14
N PRO A 162 11.24 -14.00 -22.21
CA PRO A 162 12.10 -15.14 -22.52
C PRO A 162 13.15 -15.44 -21.44
N GLU A 163 13.60 -14.43 -20.70
CA GLU A 163 14.63 -14.52 -19.65
C GLU A 163 14.08 -14.33 -18.23
N GLY A 164 12.76 -14.20 -18.07
CA GLY A 164 12.14 -13.94 -16.77
C GLY A 164 11.02 -12.91 -16.84
N ALA A 165 10.58 -12.45 -15.67
CA ALA A 165 9.50 -11.47 -15.57
C ALA A 165 9.94 -10.11 -16.12
N ILE A 166 9.09 -9.48 -16.96
CA ILE A 166 9.29 -8.14 -17.50
C ILE A 166 8.20 -7.20 -16.98
N SER A 167 8.53 -5.90 -16.90
CA SER A 167 7.55 -4.91 -16.47
C SER A 167 6.40 -4.77 -17.47
N THR A 168 5.26 -4.30 -16.96
CA THR A 168 4.10 -3.95 -17.77
C THR A 168 3.68 -2.53 -17.45
N VAL A 169 2.82 -1.94 -18.28
CA VAL A 169 2.24 -0.62 -17.98
C VAL A 169 1.60 -0.59 -16.59
N ARG A 170 0.95 -1.67 -16.13
CA ARG A 170 0.37 -1.73 -14.77
C ARG A 170 1.43 -1.66 -13.67
N TRP A 171 2.56 -2.34 -13.87
CA TRP A 171 3.69 -2.27 -12.96
C TRP A 171 4.25 -0.86 -12.91
N GLU A 172 4.49 -0.23 -14.06
CA GLU A 172 5.03 1.14 -14.11
C GLU A 172 4.06 2.16 -13.49
N MET A 173 2.74 2.04 -13.73
CA MET A 173 1.73 2.89 -13.07
C MET A 173 1.79 2.74 -11.54
N MET A 174 2.00 1.53 -11.03
CA MET A 174 2.16 1.30 -9.59
C MET A 174 3.48 1.87 -9.06
N VAL A 175 4.59 1.72 -9.80
CA VAL A 175 5.89 2.30 -9.43
C VAL A 175 5.80 3.82 -9.37
N GLU A 176 5.21 4.47 -10.37
CA GLU A 176 4.97 5.92 -10.36
C GLU A 176 4.10 6.33 -9.16
N SER A 177 3.08 5.54 -8.82
CA SER A 177 2.25 5.78 -7.62
C SER A 177 3.09 5.81 -6.35
N VAL A 178 4.06 4.91 -6.21
CA VAL A 178 4.97 4.87 -5.07
C VAL A 178 5.89 6.10 -5.05
N GLN A 179 6.43 6.51 -6.20
CA GLN A 179 7.27 7.71 -6.30
C GLN A 179 6.52 8.98 -5.89
N GLU A 180 5.24 9.09 -6.28
CA GLU A 180 4.39 10.21 -5.85
C GLU A 180 4.10 10.20 -4.35
N CYS A 181 3.97 9.01 -3.74
CA CYS A 181 3.86 8.90 -2.30
C CYS A 181 5.09 9.47 -1.60
N GLU A 182 6.29 9.17 -2.09
CA GLU A 182 7.54 9.72 -1.54
C GLU A 182 7.60 11.25 -1.70
N ALA A 183 7.20 11.78 -2.85
CA ALA A 183 7.10 13.22 -3.08
C ALA A 183 6.11 13.89 -2.12
N ARG A 184 4.93 13.30 -1.91
CA ARG A 184 3.96 13.73 -0.91
C ARG A 184 4.54 13.69 0.50
N ILE A 185 5.16 12.58 0.90
CA ILE A 185 5.77 12.42 2.24
C ILE A 185 6.80 13.52 2.48
N ALA A 186 7.64 13.83 1.49
CA ALA A 186 8.65 14.89 1.62
C ALA A 186 8.01 16.24 1.96
N ILE A 187 6.90 16.59 1.29
CA ILE A 187 6.13 17.81 1.55
C ILE A 187 5.47 17.76 2.93
N GLU A 188 4.77 16.69 3.26
CA GLU A 188 4.08 16.52 4.55
C GLU A 188 5.05 16.58 5.73
N LYS A 189 6.27 16.02 5.60
CA LYS A 189 7.33 16.12 6.61
C LYS A 189 7.72 17.58 6.89
N VAL A 190 7.75 18.45 5.88
CA VAL A 190 8.00 19.89 6.08
C VAL A 190 6.80 20.56 6.71
N LEU A 191 5.59 20.29 6.23
CA LEU A 191 4.37 20.93 6.72
C LEU A 191 4.05 20.59 8.18
N LEU A 192 4.44 19.39 8.63
CA LEU A 192 4.19 18.88 9.99
C LEU A 192 5.32 19.21 10.98
N ASP A 193 6.50 19.58 10.48
CA ASP A 193 7.62 20.04 11.32
C ASP A 193 7.51 21.55 11.54
N LYS A 194 7.31 21.97 12.80
CA LYS A 194 7.14 23.39 13.16
C LYS A 194 8.32 24.26 12.72
N SER A 195 9.55 23.77 12.84
CA SER A 195 10.75 24.54 12.50
C SER A 195 10.89 24.70 10.99
N ARG A 196 10.70 23.60 10.24
CA ARG A 196 10.80 23.62 8.77
C ARG A 196 9.64 24.39 8.14
N ARG A 197 8.42 24.26 8.66
CA ARG A 197 7.26 25.06 8.24
C ARG A 197 7.51 26.55 8.46
N ALA A 198 8.04 26.94 9.61
CA ALA A 198 8.36 28.35 9.89
C ALA A 198 9.38 28.93 8.89
N LYS A 199 10.36 28.12 8.46
CA LYS A 199 11.33 28.52 7.42
C LYS A 199 10.73 28.59 6.03
N LEU A 200 9.77 27.71 5.71
CA LEU A 200 9.04 27.73 4.45
C LEU A 200 8.15 28.99 4.33
N GLY A 201 7.63 29.47 5.46
CA GLY A 201 6.69 30.59 5.51
C GLY A 201 5.25 30.13 5.34
N GLU A 202 4.31 30.82 6.00
CA GLU A 202 2.92 30.35 6.07
C GLU A 202 2.16 30.44 4.75
N GLU A 203 2.51 31.41 3.89
CA GLU A 203 1.90 31.52 2.57
C GLU A 203 2.18 30.29 1.71
N ASP A 204 3.44 29.88 1.60
CA ASP A 204 3.85 28.73 0.81
C ASP A 204 3.42 27.41 1.47
N ALA A 205 3.48 27.33 2.80
CA ALA A 205 2.92 26.19 3.53
C ALA A 205 1.41 26.03 3.26
N GLY A 206 0.66 27.13 3.18
CA GLY A 206 -0.75 27.14 2.80
C GLY A 206 -0.98 26.64 1.38
N LYS A 207 -0.22 27.14 0.39
CA LYS A 207 -0.32 26.69 -1.01
C LYS A 207 -0.05 25.19 -1.17
N LEU A 208 0.99 24.68 -0.51
CA LEU A 208 1.34 23.26 -0.52
C LEU A 208 0.25 22.41 0.13
N GLN A 209 -0.31 22.86 1.25
CA GLN A 209 -1.40 22.15 1.92
C GLN A 209 -2.65 22.08 1.02
N THR A 210 -3.05 23.20 0.43
CA THR A 210 -4.20 23.24 -0.50
C THR A 210 -3.99 22.28 -1.68
N MET A 211 -2.80 22.26 -2.27
CA MET A 211 -2.48 21.33 -3.37
C MET A 211 -2.58 19.86 -2.92
N LEU A 212 -2.08 19.50 -1.73
CA LEU A 212 -2.20 18.12 -1.22
C LEU A 212 -3.66 17.75 -0.90
N ASP A 213 -4.46 18.71 -0.44
CA ASP A 213 -5.88 18.50 -0.15
C ASP A 213 -6.68 18.28 -1.44
N GLU A 214 -6.45 19.11 -2.46
CA GLU A 214 -6.99 18.93 -3.83
C GLU A 214 -6.64 17.55 -4.38
N ARG A 215 -5.37 17.13 -4.22
CA ARG A 215 -4.91 15.83 -4.68
C ARG A 215 -5.56 14.68 -3.94
N THR A 216 -5.75 14.80 -2.63
CA THR A 216 -6.46 13.79 -1.82
C THR A 216 -7.89 13.58 -2.32
N ARG A 217 -8.61 14.67 -2.62
CA ARG A 217 -9.95 14.61 -3.23
C ARG A 217 -9.91 14.01 -4.63
N ALA A 218 -8.92 14.38 -5.45
CA ALA A 218 -8.74 13.81 -6.78
C ALA A 218 -8.46 12.30 -6.75
N CYS A 219 -7.67 11.81 -5.80
CA CYS A 219 -7.44 10.39 -5.60
C CYS A 219 -8.73 9.67 -5.19
N ALA A 220 -9.50 10.23 -4.24
CA ALA A 220 -10.76 9.66 -3.80
C ALA A 220 -11.79 9.57 -4.95
N TRP A 221 -11.92 10.63 -5.74
CA TRP A 221 -12.84 10.68 -6.87
C TRP A 221 -12.36 9.82 -8.04
N GLY A 222 -11.08 9.90 -8.40
CA GLY A 222 -10.48 9.12 -9.49
C GLY A 222 -10.50 7.62 -9.25
N TRP A 223 -10.51 7.18 -7.99
CA TRP A 223 -10.71 5.78 -7.62
C TRP A 223 -12.08 5.24 -8.04
N GLN A 224 -13.13 6.06 -7.89
CA GLN A 224 -14.49 5.69 -8.26
C GLN A 224 -14.83 6.01 -9.71
N ASN A 225 -14.03 6.88 -10.35
CA ASN A 225 -14.30 7.39 -11.68
C ASN A 225 -13.01 7.44 -12.53
N ALA A 226 -12.64 6.28 -13.07
CA ALA A 226 -11.45 6.14 -13.91
C ALA A 226 -11.48 7.04 -15.16
N GLY A 227 -12.65 7.16 -15.79
CA GLY A 227 -12.83 8.00 -16.99
C GLY A 227 -12.54 9.48 -16.70
N TRP A 228 -13.02 9.99 -15.56
CA TRP A 228 -12.67 11.33 -15.09
C TRP A 228 -11.18 11.46 -14.83
N LEU A 229 -10.54 10.50 -14.15
CA LEU A 229 -9.11 10.64 -13.81
C LEU A 229 -8.27 10.84 -15.06
N VAL A 230 -8.51 10.02 -16.10
CA VAL A 230 -7.80 10.07 -17.38
C VAL A 230 -7.95 11.43 -18.08
N SER A 231 -9.11 12.08 -17.97
CA SER A 231 -9.37 13.40 -18.58
C SER A 231 -9.13 14.59 -17.64
N SER A 232 -8.79 14.35 -16.38
CA SER A 232 -8.75 15.39 -15.34
C SER A 232 -7.49 16.28 -15.35
N GLY A 233 -6.51 16.04 -16.24
CA GLY A 233 -5.18 16.67 -16.16
C GLY A 233 -4.33 16.10 -15.02
N TRP A 234 -4.40 14.79 -14.77
CA TRP A 234 -3.69 14.15 -13.66
C TRP A 234 -2.16 14.26 -13.79
N GLN A 235 -1.63 14.33 -15.02
CA GLN A 235 -0.21 14.53 -15.27
C GLN A 235 0.26 15.91 -14.76
N ASP A 236 -0.52 16.96 -14.96
CA ASP A 236 -0.17 18.31 -14.47
C ASP A 236 -0.16 18.35 -12.94
N ARG A 237 -1.11 17.66 -12.28
CA ARG A 237 -1.10 17.50 -10.81
C ARG A 237 0.14 16.75 -10.32
N THR A 238 0.64 15.81 -11.11
CA THR A 238 1.85 15.04 -10.82
C THR A 238 3.10 15.90 -10.98
N ALA A 239 3.20 16.67 -12.07
CA ALA A 239 4.28 17.62 -12.26
C ALA A 239 4.33 18.67 -11.13
N ARG A 240 3.18 19.21 -10.72
CA ARG A 240 3.06 20.12 -9.57
C ARG A 240 3.53 19.47 -8.27
N LEU A 241 3.20 18.21 -8.03
CA LEU A 241 3.62 17.47 -6.83
C LEU A 241 5.16 17.34 -6.78
N PHE A 242 5.79 16.92 -7.89
CA PHE A 242 7.25 16.78 -7.94
C PHE A 242 7.97 18.14 -7.85
N ALA A 243 7.44 19.18 -8.49
CA ALA A 243 7.98 20.53 -8.35
C ALA A 243 7.91 21.02 -6.89
N ALA A 244 6.77 20.82 -6.22
CA ALA A 244 6.60 21.13 -4.81
C ALA A 244 7.56 20.33 -3.91
N ALA A 245 7.75 19.04 -4.19
CA ALA A 245 8.73 18.19 -3.50
C ALA A 245 10.17 18.74 -3.66
N GLY A 246 10.52 19.22 -4.86
CA GLY A 246 11.79 19.90 -5.12
C GLY A 246 11.96 21.18 -4.30
N THR A 247 10.91 21.99 -4.16
CA THR A 247 10.94 23.21 -3.32
C THR A 247 11.22 22.88 -1.86
N VAL A 248 10.51 21.91 -1.28
CA VAL A 248 10.68 21.54 0.14
C VAL A 248 11.98 20.79 0.43
N ALA A 249 12.59 20.14 -0.57
CA ALA A 249 13.90 19.52 -0.44
C ALA A 249 15.00 20.54 -0.07
N ASN A 250 14.83 21.79 -0.50
CA ASN A 250 15.73 22.89 -0.19
C ASN A 250 15.43 23.57 1.15
N THR A 251 14.36 23.20 1.86
CA THR A 251 14.03 23.75 3.17
C THR A 251 14.94 23.13 4.25
N PRO A 252 15.85 23.91 4.86
CA PRO A 252 16.86 23.37 5.77
C PRO A 252 16.21 22.66 6.97
N ALA A 253 16.80 21.55 7.42
CA ALA A 253 16.38 20.85 8.62
C ALA A 253 16.29 21.81 9.83
N GLY A 254 15.32 21.58 10.73
CA GLY A 254 15.30 22.26 12.02
C GLY A 254 16.59 21.98 12.79
N LYS A 255 17.03 22.93 13.62
CA LYS A 255 18.12 22.67 14.59
C LYS A 255 17.63 21.72 15.68
#